data_AF-A0A916MFP3-F1
#
_entry.id   AF-A0A916MFP3-F1
#
_cell.length_a   1.000
_cell.length_b   1.000
_cell.length_c   1.000
_cell.angle_alpha   90.00
_cell.angle_beta   90.00
_cell.angle_gamma   90.00
#
_symmetry.space_group_name_H-M   'P 1'
#
loop_
_entity.id
_entity.type
_entity.pdbx_description
1 polymer ?
#
loop_
_entity_poly.entity_id
_entity_poly.type
_entity_poly.pdbx_seq_one_letter_code
_entity_poly.pdbx_strand_id
1 'polypeptide(L)'
;MDLIPTLTLASAEEVIVPMAIGGGLLVAIISIISSAVRATVASREREQTRRELAAYVAEGSISPEDAEKILAAGESRPGKRRKSCCATSNAA
;
A
#
# COMPACT_ATOMS: atom_id res chain seq x y z
N MET A 1 -38.19 -24.41 31.69
CA MET A 1 -37.94 -24.64 30.24
C MET A 1 -36.89 -23.63 29.87
N ASP A 2 -35.62 -23.91 30.19
CA ASP A 2 -34.54 -22.91 30.17
C ASP A 2 -33.26 -23.57 29.67
N LEU A 3 -33.25 -23.97 28.41
CA LEU A 3 -32.15 -24.74 27.78
C LEU A 3 -31.48 -23.99 26.62
N ILE A 4 -31.41 -22.65 26.66
CA ILE A 4 -30.96 -21.84 25.50
C ILE A 4 -29.79 -20.85 25.75
N PRO A 5 -29.36 -20.42 26.96
CA PRO A 5 -28.34 -19.35 27.01
C PRO A 5 -26.87 -19.81 26.84
N THR A 6 -26.55 -21.10 26.99
CA THR A 6 -25.13 -21.55 27.05
C THR A 6 -24.54 -21.92 25.69
N LEU A 7 -25.32 -22.47 24.74
CA LEU A 7 -24.81 -22.78 23.40
C LEU A 7 -24.47 -21.52 22.60
N THR A 8 -25.24 -20.44 22.76
CA THR A 8 -25.08 -19.22 21.97
C THR A 8 -23.77 -18.49 22.30
N LEU A 9 -23.37 -18.47 23.58
CA LEU A 9 -22.11 -17.84 24.02
C LEU A 9 -20.87 -18.67 23.61
N ALA A 10 -20.95 -20.00 23.71
CA ALA A 10 -19.88 -20.90 23.25
C ALA A 10 -19.67 -20.83 21.73
N SER A 11 -20.76 -20.74 20.95
CA SER A 11 -20.68 -20.55 19.49
C SER A 11 -20.11 -19.17 19.10
N ALA A 12 -20.30 -18.15 19.94
CA ALA A 12 -19.77 -16.82 19.67
C ALA A 12 -18.24 -16.78 19.83
N GLU A 13 -17.69 -17.33 20.93
CA GLU A 13 -16.23 -17.38 21.11
C GLU A 13 -15.52 -18.29 20.10
N GLU A 14 -16.15 -19.42 19.73
CA GLU A 14 -15.58 -20.36 18.76
C GLU A 14 -15.54 -19.78 17.33
N VAL A 15 -16.42 -18.82 17.00
CA VAL A 15 -16.44 -18.14 15.69
C VAL A 15 -15.53 -16.91 15.65
N ILE A 16 -15.40 -16.16 16.76
CA ILE A 16 -14.62 -14.91 16.79
C ILE A 16 -13.13 -15.16 16.51
N VAL A 17 -12.54 -16.20 17.12
CA VAL A 17 -11.11 -16.52 16.96
C VAL A 17 -10.74 -16.88 15.50
N PRO A 18 -11.41 -17.81 14.82
CA PRO A 18 -11.11 -18.13 13.42
C PRO A 18 -11.48 -17.00 12.46
N MET A 19 -12.50 -16.16 12.76
CA MET A 19 -12.78 -14.94 11.99
C MET A 19 -11.64 -13.92 12.09
N ALA A 20 -11.08 -13.71 13.28
CA ALA A 20 -9.98 -12.78 13.48
C ALA A 20 -8.70 -13.24 12.77
N ILE A 21 -8.37 -14.53 12.88
CA ILE A 21 -7.18 -15.11 12.22
C ILE A 21 -7.39 -15.21 10.71
N GLY A 22 -8.53 -15.74 10.26
CA GLY A 22 -8.86 -15.90 8.85
C GLY A 22 -9.06 -14.56 8.13
N GLY A 23 -9.80 -13.64 8.75
CA GLY A 23 -10.01 -12.29 8.26
C GLY A 23 -8.72 -11.48 8.23
N GLY A 24 -7.90 -11.56 9.28
CA GLY A 24 -6.59 -10.91 9.33
C GLY A 24 -5.65 -11.40 8.23
N LEU A 25 -5.62 -12.71 7.96
CA LEU A 25 -4.81 -13.29 6.90
C LEU A 25 -5.27 -12.82 5.50
N LEU A 26 -6.59 -12.78 5.26
CA LEU A 26 -7.13 -12.31 3.98
C LEU A 26 -6.74 -10.85 3.71
N VAL A 27 -6.91 -9.97 4.71
CA VAL A 27 -6.51 -8.56 4.60
C VAL A 27 -5.00 -8.43 4.38
N ALA A 28 -4.19 -9.23 5.09
CA ALA A 28 -2.74 -9.24 4.91
C ALA A 28 -2.35 -9.60 3.47
N ILE A 29 -2.92 -10.67 2.90
CA ILE A 29 -2.66 -11.10 1.52
C ILE A 29 -3.03 -9.99 0.53
N ILE A 30 -4.23 -9.42 0.64
CA ILE A 30 -4.70 -8.35 -0.25
C ILE A 30 -3.77 -7.13 -0.16
N SER A 31 -3.32 -6.78 1.06
CA SER A 31 -2.42 -5.64 1.27
C SER A 31 -1.05 -5.84 0.58
N ILE A 32 -0.49 -7.05 0.66
CA ILE A 32 0.79 -7.40 0.05
C ILE A 32 0.68 -7.31 -1.47
N ILE A 33 -0.33 -7.96 -2.06
CA ILE A 33 -0.55 -7.94 -3.52
C ILE A 33 -0.75 -6.50 -3.98
N SER A 34 -1.62 -5.75 -3.30
CA SER A 34 -1.90 -4.37 -3.67
C SER A 34 -0.66 -3.47 -3.54
N SER A 35 0.25 -3.75 -2.59
CA SER A 35 1.51 -3.02 -2.46
C SER A 35 2.47 -3.34 -3.62
N ALA A 36 2.59 -4.61 -4.00
CA ALA A 36 3.43 -5.05 -5.10
C ALA A 36 2.95 -4.50 -6.44
N VAL A 37 1.64 -4.58 -6.72
CA VAL A 37 1.04 -4.02 -7.93
C VAL A 37 1.28 -2.51 -8.03
N ARG A 38 1.07 -1.77 -6.94
CA ARG A 38 1.34 -0.33 -6.91
C ARG A 38 2.80 0.02 -7.22
N ALA A 39 3.74 -0.74 -6.67
CA ALA A 39 5.17 -0.53 -6.93
C ALA A 39 5.53 -0.78 -8.41
N THR A 40 4.97 -1.84 -9.00
CA THR A 40 5.19 -2.16 -10.41
C THR A 40 4.58 -1.11 -11.33
N VAL A 41 3.33 -0.71 -11.10
CA VAL A 41 2.66 0.33 -11.91
C VAL A 41 3.44 1.65 -11.82
N ALA A 42 3.79 2.11 -10.62
CA ALA A 42 4.56 3.34 -10.45
C ALA A 42 5.91 3.32 -11.19
N SER A 43 6.56 2.16 -11.29
CA SER A 43 7.81 2.02 -12.03
C SER A 43 7.59 2.10 -13.54
N ARG A 44 6.51 1.49 -14.06
CA ARG A 44 6.16 1.54 -15.48
C ARG A 44 5.76 2.95 -15.90
N GLU A 45 4.94 3.63 -15.11
CA GLU A 45 4.53 5.02 -15.38
C GLU A 45 5.75 5.95 -15.46
N ARG A 46 6.71 5.84 -14.54
CA ARG A 46 7.95 6.65 -14.58
C ARG A 46 8.77 6.41 -15.83
N GLU A 47 8.92 5.15 -16.23
CA GLU A 47 9.64 4.80 -17.44
C GLU A 47 8.93 5.30 -18.70
N GLN A 48 7.59 5.21 -18.72
CA GLN A 48 6.79 5.75 -19.82
C GLN A 48 6.89 7.28 -19.91
N THR A 49 6.72 7.99 -18.79
CA THR A 49 6.88 9.45 -18.73
C THR A 49 8.26 9.90 -19.20
N ARG A 50 9.35 9.16 -18.86
CA ARG A 50 10.70 9.46 -19.35
C ARG A 50 10.82 9.36 -20.87
N ARG A 51 10.17 8.37 -21.48
CA ARG A 51 10.16 8.17 -22.94
C ARG A 51 9.34 9.25 -23.65
N GLU A 52 8.18 9.59 -23.09
CA GLU A 52 7.33 10.66 -23.62
C GLU A 52 8.03 12.01 -23.53
N LEU A 53 8.69 12.32 -22.39
CA LEU A 53 9.50 13.53 -22.24
C LEU A 53 10.61 13.60 -23.30
N ALA A 54 11.31 12.50 -23.54
CA ALA A 54 12.37 12.45 -24.54
C ALA A 54 11.84 12.74 -25.95
N ALA A 55 10.65 12.24 -26.29
CA ALA A 55 9.98 12.56 -27.55
C ALA A 55 9.62 14.05 -27.62
N TYR A 56 9.03 14.63 -26.57
CA TYR A 56 8.67 16.06 -26.55
C TYR A 56 9.89 17.00 -26.62
N VAL A 57 11.02 16.61 -26.03
CA VAL A 57 12.28 17.35 -26.18
C VAL A 57 12.81 17.24 -27.60
N ALA A 58 12.75 16.06 -28.23
CA ALA A 58 13.16 15.86 -29.62
C ALA A 58 12.26 16.60 -30.63
N GLU A 59 10.97 16.70 -30.33
CA GLU A 59 10.00 17.49 -31.10
C GLU A 59 10.15 19.01 -30.85
N GLY A 60 10.84 19.41 -29.79
CA GLY A 60 11.03 20.80 -29.39
C GLY A 60 9.80 21.45 -28.74
N SER A 61 8.80 20.65 -28.33
CA SER A 61 7.61 21.13 -27.61
C SER A 61 7.87 21.39 -26.12
N ILE A 62 8.95 20.82 -25.59
CA ILE A 62 9.46 21.03 -24.22
C ILE A 62 10.95 21.36 -24.29
N SER A 63 11.40 22.34 -23.48
CA SER A 63 12.83 22.66 -23.36
C SER A 63 13.58 21.58 -22.57
N PRO A 64 14.84 21.26 -22.89
CA PRO A 64 15.64 20.30 -22.12
C PRO A 64 15.74 20.66 -20.62
N GLU A 65 15.84 21.94 -20.30
CA GLU A 65 15.95 22.45 -18.93
C GLU A 65 14.65 22.23 -18.15
N ASP A 66 13.50 22.35 -18.80
CA ASP A 66 12.22 22.09 -18.15
C ASP A 66 11.96 20.58 -18.01
N ALA A 67 12.39 19.77 -18.99
CA ALA A 67 12.36 18.32 -18.89
C ALA A 67 13.19 17.81 -17.69
N GLU A 68 14.38 18.37 -17.46
CA GLU A 68 15.22 18.05 -16.29
C GLU A 68 14.49 18.36 -14.97
N LYS A 69 13.85 19.52 -14.87
CA LYS A 69 13.07 19.91 -13.68
C LYS A 69 11.89 18.98 -13.42
N ILE A 70 11.18 18.55 -14.47
CA ILE A 70 10.05 17.62 -14.35
C ILE A 70 10.52 16.26 -13.82
N LEU A 71 11.66 15.76 -14.33
CA LEU A 71 12.25 14.51 -13.86
C LEU A 71 12.70 14.61 -12.39
N ALA A 72 13.36 15.71 -12.02
CA ALA A 72 13.82 15.96 -10.65
C ALA A 72 12.65 16.11 -9.65
N ALA A 73 11.53 16.69 -10.08
CA ALA A 73 10.32 16.81 -9.25
C ALA A 73 9.69 15.44 -8.92
N GLY A 74 9.81 14.46 -9.82
CA GLY A 74 9.31 13.09 -9.60
C GLY A 74 10.12 12.27 -8.59
N GLU A 75 11.40 12.61 -8.39
CA GLU A 75 12.32 11.93 -7.46
C GLU A 75 12.28 12.54 -6.04
N SER A 76 11.88 13.82 -5.94
CA SER A 76 11.91 14.61 -4.71
C SER A 76 10.69 14.46 -3.79
N ARG A 77 10.21 13.23 -3.56
CA ARG A 77 9.31 12.96 -2.43
C ARG A 77 10.09 12.34 -1.27
N PRO A 78 10.55 13.14 -0.30
CA PRO A 78 10.86 12.61 1.03
C PRO A 78 9.53 12.23 1.67
N GLY A 79 9.02 11.05 1.33
CA GLY A 79 8.02 10.39 2.15
C GLY A 79 8.65 10.23 3.52
N LYS A 80 8.25 11.08 4.47
CA LYS A 80 8.50 10.87 5.89
C LYS A 80 8.09 9.44 6.21
N ARG A 81 9.05 8.52 6.18
CA ARG A 81 8.94 7.22 6.83
C ARG A 81 8.80 7.56 8.31
N ARG A 82 7.56 7.77 8.78
CA ARG A 82 7.26 7.67 10.20
C ARG A 82 7.68 6.25 10.56
N LYS A 83 8.87 6.12 11.16
CA LYS A 83 9.37 4.90 11.73
C LYS A 83 8.36 4.45 12.78
N SER A 84 7.40 3.62 12.39
CA SER A 84 6.59 2.85 13.33
C SER A 84 7.42 1.67 13.80
N CYS A 85 8.53 1.95 14.49
CA CYS A 85 9.31 0.94 15.22
C CYS A 85 9.11 1.06 16.74
N CYS A 86 8.13 1.83 17.23
CA CYS A 86 7.93 2.04 18.66
C CYS A 86 6.47 1.94 19.14
N ALA A 87 5.52 1.41 18.35
CA ALA A 87 4.10 1.43 18.75
C ALA A 87 3.58 0.16 19.46
N THR A 88 4.40 -0.88 19.69
CA THR A 88 3.92 -2.10 20.40
C THR A 88 5.08 -2.88 21.06
N SER A 89 5.90 -2.22 21.87
CA SER A 89 6.63 -2.91 22.93
C SER A 89 6.33 -2.20 24.26
N ASN A 90 5.64 -2.91 25.15
CA ASN A 90 5.21 -2.51 26.49
C ASN A 90 3.85 -1.81 26.59
N ALA A 91 2.78 -2.61 26.47
CA ALA A 91 1.71 -2.52 27.46
C ALA A 91 2.05 -3.56 28.54
N ALA A 92 2.45 -3.05 29.70
CA ALA A 92 2.65 -3.79 30.94
C ALA A 92 1.33 -4.27 31.54
#